data_AF-A0AAV4VMX7-F1
#
_entry.id   AF-A0AAV4VMX7-F1
#
_cell.length_a   1.000
_cell.length_b   1.000
_cell.length_c   1.000
_cell.angle_alpha   90.00
_cell.angle_beta   90.00
_cell.angle_gamma   90.00
#
_symmetry.space_group_name_H-M   'P 1'
#
loop_
_entity.id
_entity.type
_entity.pdbx_description
1 polymer ?
#
loop_
_entity_poly.entity_id
_entity_poly.type
_entity_poly.pdbx_seq_one_letter_code
_entity_poly.pdbx_strand_id
1 'polypeptide(L)'
;MGEDESMRTTGEDDVMRTIGEDDVMRTTGEDDVMRTIGEDDVMRTTGEDDVMRTIGEDDVMRTIEDDVMRTIGEDDVMRTIGEDDVMRTIGEDDVMRTIGEDDVMRTIGEDDVMRTIGEDDVMRTIGEDDVMRTIGEDESMNYWESMRTIG
;
A
#
# COMPACT_ATOMS: atom_id res chain seq x y z
N MET A 1 19.39 -18.18 -3.73
CA MET A 1 18.48 -19.32 -3.51
C MET A 1 17.72 -19.02 -2.23
N GLY A 2 17.00 -17.89 -2.25
CA GLY A 2 15.72 -17.84 -1.58
C GLY A 2 14.83 -18.93 -2.17
N GLU A 3 13.94 -19.46 -1.35
CA GLU A 3 12.95 -20.42 -1.82
C GLU A 3 11.69 -19.62 -2.18
N ASP A 4 11.05 -19.95 -3.29
CA ASP A 4 9.75 -19.38 -3.63
C ASP A 4 8.72 -19.88 -2.60
N GLU A 5 8.10 -18.97 -1.84
CA GLU A 5 7.07 -19.33 -0.87
C GLU A 5 5.68 -19.00 -1.40
N SER A 6 4.77 -19.96 -1.35
CA SER A 6 3.36 -19.71 -1.66
C SER A 6 2.46 -20.22 -0.53
N MET A 7 1.82 -19.28 0.16
CA MET A 7 0.94 -19.56 1.30
C MET A 7 -0.50 -19.14 1.03
N ARG A 8 -1.43 -19.99 1.47
CA ARG A 8 -2.87 -19.74 1.43
C ARG A 8 -3.54 -20.20 2.71
N THR A 9 -4.28 -19.31 3.35
CA THR A 9 -5.00 -19.59 4.59
C THR A 9 -6.46 -19.17 4.51
N THR A 10 -7.26 -19.73 5.42
CA THR A 10 -8.67 -19.40 5.63
C THR A 10 -8.99 -19.71 7.08
N GLY A 11 -9.31 -18.68 7.86
CA GLY A 11 -9.47 -18.77 9.31
C GLY A 11 -10.21 -17.56 9.86
N GLU A 12 -10.53 -17.57 11.15
CA GLU A 12 -10.95 -16.33 11.84
C GLU A 12 -9.75 -15.41 11.96
N ASP A 13 -8.62 -15.95 12.45
CA ASP A 13 -7.34 -15.23 12.57
C ASP A 13 -6.24 -15.92 11.76
N ASP A 14 -5.62 -15.20 10.80
CA ASP A 14 -4.45 -15.69 10.07
C ASP A 14 -3.22 -14.77 10.25
N VAL A 15 -2.07 -15.37 10.55
CA VAL A 15 -0.79 -14.66 10.62
C VAL A 15 0.24 -15.36 9.74
N MET A 16 0.62 -14.71 8.65
CA MET A 16 1.57 -15.24 7.69
C MET A 16 2.85 -14.40 7.60
N ARG A 17 3.98 -15.10 7.49
CA ARG A 17 5.29 -14.50 7.23
C ARG A 17 6.09 -15.36 6.27
N THR A 18 6.61 -14.74 5.21
CA THR A 18 7.55 -15.33 4.26
C THR A 18 8.87 -14.54 4.25
N ILE A 19 9.95 -15.19 3.79
CA ILE A 19 11.23 -14.56 3.42
C ILE A 19 11.76 -15.35 2.21
N GLY A 20 11.62 -14.81 1.00
CA GLY A 20 11.91 -15.51 -0.25
C GLY A 20 12.61 -14.64 -1.29
N GLU A 21 12.93 -15.23 -2.45
CA GLU A 21 13.14 -14.44 -3.67
C GLU A 21 11.75 -14.03 -4.19
N ASP A 22 10.86 -15.02 -4.35
CA ASP A 22 9.48 -14.82 -4.80
C ASP A 22 8.47 -15.28 -3.73
N ASP A 23 7.76 -14.37 -3.08
CA ASP A 23 6.75 -14.69 -2.07
C ASP A 23 5.32 -14.39 -2.54
N VAL A 24 4.41 -15.35 -2.39
CA VAL A 24 2.98 -15.18 -2.72
C VAL A 24 2.09 -15.60 -1.56
N MET A 25 1.48 -14.62 -0.90
CA MET A 25 0.63 -14.81 0.28
C MET A 25 -0.82 -14.45 0.01
N ARG A 26 -1.75 -15.34 0.39
CA ARG A 26 -3.20 -15.08 0.29
C ARG A 26 -3.99 -15.55 1.52
N THR A 27 -4.62 -14.64 2.24
CA THR A 27 -5.49 -14.95 3.38
C THR A 27 -6.97 -14.67 3.04
N THR A 28 -7.86 -15.21 3.85
CA THR A 28 -9.29 -14.88 3.86
C THR A 28 -9.82 -15.16 5.27
N GLY A 29 -10.06 -14.13 6.06
CA GLY A 29 -10.46 -14.26 7.46
C GLY A 29 -11.19 -13.05 8.01
N GLU A 30 -11.34 -12.98 9.34
CA GLU A 30 -11.82 -11.77 10.02
C GLU A 30 -10.61 -10.87 10.33
N ASP A 31 -9.55 -11.46 10.90
CA ASP A 31 -8.32 -10.78 11.29
C ASP A 31 -7.10 -11.36 10.56
N ASP A 32 -6.60 -10.67 9.51
CA ASP A 32 -5.47 -11.15 8.72
C ASP A 32 -4.22 -10.28 8.87
N VAL A 33 -3.08 -10.91 9.20
CA VAL A 33 -1.77 -10.24 9.28
C VAL A 33 -0.74 -10.90 8.37
N MET A 34 -0.33 -10.20 7.30
CA MET A 34 0.70 -10.69 6.39
C MET A 34 2.00 -9.85 6.43
N ARG A 35 3.14 -10.53 6.38
CA ARG A 35 4.46 -9.92 6.14
C ARG A 35 5.32 -10.72 5.16
N THR A 36 5.72 -10.13 4.05
CA THR A 36 6.78 -10.67 3.18
C THR A 36 8.09 -9.88 3.36
N ILE A 37 9.20 -10.50 2.94
CA ILE A 37 10.51 -9.87 2.72
C ILE A 37 11.15 -10.61 1.55
N GLY A 38 11.18 -10.03 0.35
CA GLY A 38 11.70 -10.70 -0.84
C GLY A 38 12.17 -9.77 -1.94
N GLU A 39 12.50 -10.33 -3.11
CA GLU A 39 12.68 -9.54 -4.32
C GLU A 39 11.28 -9.26 -4.87
N ASP A 40 10.49 -10.32 -5.11
CA ASP A 40 9.15 -10.25 -5.69
C ASP A 40 8.07 -10.72 -4.68
N ASP A 41 7.33 -9.79 -4.07
CA ASP A 41 6.40 -10.05 -2.98
C ASP A 41 4.92 -9.78 -3.33
N VAL A 42 4.14 -10.80 -3.65
CA VAL A 42 2.71 -10.68 -3.93
C VAL A 42 1.85 -11.03 -2.70
N MET A 43 0.97 -10.13 -2.29
CA MET A 43 0.14 -10.34 -1.10
C MET A 43 -1.32 -10.02 -1.35
N ARG A 44 -2.25 -10.78 -0.77
CA ARG A 44 -3.70 -10.56 -0.89
C ARG A 44 -4.49 -11.03 0.32
N THR A 45 -5.08 -10.12 1.07
CA THR A 45 -6.04 -10.43 2.13
C THR A 45 -7.48 -10.14 1.69
N THR A 46 -8.46 -10.63 2.45
CA THR A 46 -9.89 -10.36 2.29
C THR A 46 -10.53 -10.67 3.65
N GLY A 47 -10.81 -9.65 4.45
CA GLY A 47 -11.30 -9.81 5.83
C GLY A 47 -11.48 -8.48 6.55
N GLU A 48 -12.29 -8.49 7.60
CA GLU A 48 -12.75 -7.30 8.36
C GLU A 48 -11.60 -6.40 8.83
N ASP A 49 -10.46 -6.99 9.24
CA ASP A 49 -9.30 -6.30 9.76
C ASP A 49 -7.99 -6.80 9.07
N ASP A 50 -7.52 -6.06 8.06
CA ASP A 50 -6.45 -6.49 7.14
C ASP A 50 -5.11 -5.74 7.33
N VAL A 51 -4.16 -6.35 8.05
CA VAL A 51 -2.84 -5.76 8.34
C VAL A 51 -1.70 -6.39 7.58
N MET A 52 -0.85 -5.50 7.08
CA MET A 52 -0.10 -5.87 5.92
C MET A 52 1.19 -5.02 5.83
N ARG A 53 2.38 -5.66 5.91
CA ARG A 53 3.69 -5.14 5.44
C ARG A 53 4.41 -5.92 4.31
N THR A 54 4.98 -5.25 3.32
CA THR A 54 5.88 -5.85 2.30
C THR A 54 7.29 -5.29 2.49
N ILE A 55 8.35 -6.00 2.06
CA ILE A 55 9.74 -5.52 2.02
C ILE A 55 10.48 -6.10 0.81
N GLY A 56 10.46 -5.43 -0.34
CA GLY A 56 11.17 -5.94 -1.51
C GLY A 56 11.56 -4.92 -2.58
N GLU A 57 11.95 -5.45 -3.73
CA GLU A 57 12.26 -4.72 -4.98
C GLU A 57 11.08 -4.71 -5.95
N ASP A 58 10.11 -5.61 -5.73
CA ASP A 58 8.91 -5.90 -6.52
C ASP A 58 7.79 -6.49 -5.56
N ASP A 59 7.37 -5.69 -4.57
CA ASP A 59 6.12 -5.67 -3.79
C ASP A 59 4.74 -5.46 -4.52
N VAL A 60 3.93 -6.52 -4.66
CA VAL A 60 2.48 -6.51 -5.06
C VAL A 60 1.50 -7.23 -4.07
N MET A 61 1.30 -6.80 -2.84
CA MET A 61 0.04 -6.10 -2.54
C MET A 61 -1.41 -6.50 -3.03
N ARG A 62 -2.58 -6.23 -2.41
CA ARG A 62 -3.16 -6.58 -1.09
C ARG A 62 -4.68 -6.29 -0.96
N THR A 63 -5.30 -6.92 0.05
CA THR A 63 -6.57 -6.65 0.79
C THR A 63 -7.93 -6.47 0.13
N ILE A 64 -9.05 -6.68 0.89
CA ILE A 64 -10.41 -6.01 0.93
C ILE A 64 -11.20 -6.35 2.22
N GLU A 65 -10.99 -5.60 3.34
CA GLU A 65 -11.94 -4.97 4.31
C GLU A 65 -11.15 -4.19 5.43
N ASP A 66 -11.76 -3.19 6.13
CA ASP A 66 -11.24 -2.09 7.01
C ASP A 66 -9.76 -2.08 7.51
N ASP A 67 -8.85 -2.15 6.55
CA ASP A 67 -7.84 -1.11 6.34
C ASP A 67 -6.38 -1.23 6.84
N VAL A 68 -5.53 -0.56 6.06
CA VAL A 68 -4.82 -1.39 5.11
C VAL A 68 -3.48 -0.90 4.71
N MET A 69 -2.60 -1.90 4.52
CA MET A 69 -1.18 -1.63 4.62
C MET A 69 -0.23 -2.24 3.63
N ARG A 70 0.85 -1.49 3.34
CA ARG A 70 1.57 -1.70 2.08
C ARG A 70 2.66 -0.74 1.76
N THR A 71 3.84 -1.27 1.80
CA THR A 71 5.02 -0.45 1.62
C THR A 71 6.10 -1.38 1.23
N ILE A 72 7.13 -0.64 0.85
CA ILE A 72 8.46 -1.02 0.47
C ILE A 72 8.42 -1.24 -1.01
N GLY A 73 9.36 -0.58 -1.63
CA GLY A 73 9.14 -0.16 -2.96
C GLY A 73 9.46 -1.30 -3.92
N GLU A 74 8.51 -1.65 -4.80
CA GLU A 74 8.79 -2.02 -6.24
C GLU A 74 9.51 -0.97 -7.08
N ASP A 75 10.35 -0.30 -6.37
CA ASP A 75 9.85 0.98 -5.89
C ASP A 75 8.32 1.24 -5.61
N ASP A 76 7.35 0.44 -6.05
CA ASP A 76 5.96 0.78 -6.19
C ASP A 76 4.86 -0.11 -5.61
N VAL A 77 4.10 0.56 -4.78
CA VAL A 77 3.12 -0.05 -3.97
C VAL A 77 1.80 0.71 -3.95
N MET A 78 0.79 0.01 -4.41
CA MET A 78 -0.64 0.06 -4.24
C MET A 78 -1.15 -0.20 -2.81
N ARG A 79 -2.47 -0.17 -2.71
CA ARG A 79 -3.34 -0.10 -1.54
C ARG A 79 -4.69 0.25 -2.02
N THR A 80 -5.67 -0.09 -1.25
CA THR A 80 -7.07 0.24 -1.46
C THR A 80 -7.75 -0.53 -0.39
N ILE A 81 -8.73 0.13 0.23
CA ILE A 81 -10.01 -0.32 0.77
C ILE A 81 -10.66 0.86 1.44
N GLY A 82 -11.91 0.69 1.83
CA GLY A 82 -12.49 1.36 2.97
C GLY A 82 -13.28 0.29 3.72
N GLU A 83 -13.64 0.49 4.97
CA GLU A 83 -13.99 1.75 5.60
C GLU A 83 -12.82 2.24 6.45
N ASP A 84 -12.15 3.27 5.94
CA ASP A 84 -11.73 4.40 6.74
C ASP A 84 -10.25 4.44 7.17
N ASP A 85 -9.34 3.67 6.56
CA ASP A 85 -8.08 4.27 6.07
C ASP A 85 -7.02 3.50 5.27
N VAL A 86 -6.43 4.31 4.40
CA VAL A 86 -5.56 3.79 3.36
C VAL A 86 -4.33 4.60 3.15
N MET A 87 -3.24 3.90 3.33
CA MET A 87 -1.92 4.51 3.31
C MET A 87 -1.09 4.02 2.12
N ARG A 88 0.17 4.45 2.06
CA ARG A 88 1.26 3.99 1.17
C ARG A 88 2.58 4.72 1.53
N THR A 89 3.69 3.99 1.46
CA THR A 89 4.75 3.83 0.44
C THR A 89 5.83 4.91 0.42
N ILE A 90 7.05 4.37 0.29
CA ILE A 90 8.37 4.98 0.16
C ILE A 90 9.08 4.10 -0.88
N GLY A 91 9.44 4.66 -2.03
CA GLY A 91 10.18 4.03 -3.15
C GLY A 91 10.39 5.02 -4.30
N GLU A 92 11.19 4.71 -5.33
CA GLU A 92 11.34 5.52 -6.57
C GLU A 92 10.01 5.78 -7.34
N ASP A 93 9.28 4.75 -7.73
CA ASP A 93 8.01 4.83 -8.46
C ASP A 93 6.86 4.46 -7.51
N ASP A 94 5.78 5.25 -7.40
CA ASP A 94 4.66 4.94 -6.52
C ASP A 94 3.27 5.14 -7.18
N VAL A 95 2.39 4.16 -7.14
CA VAL A 95 1.12 4.08 -7.86
C VAL A 95 0.02 3.70 -6.89
N MET A 96 -0.79 4.72 -6.61
CA MET A 96 -1.74 4.71 -5.52
C MET A 96 -3.18 4.94 -5.99
N ARG A 97 -4.11 4.14 -5.45
CA ARG A 97 -5.54 4.18 -5.71
C ARG A 97 -6.31 3.81 -4.46
N THR A 98 -7.16 4.68 -3.94
CA THR A 98 -8.08 4.35 -2.85
C THR A 98 -9.53 4.64 -3.22
N ILE A 99 -10.44 3.89 -2.60
CA ILE A 99 -11.89 4.06 -2.60
C ILE A 99 -12.39 3.65 -1.20
N GLY A 100 -12.87 4.59 -0.38
CA GLY A 100 -13.32 4.40 1.02
C GLY A 100 -14.19 5.57 1.53
N GLU A 101 -14.65 5.60 2.80
CA GLU A 101 -15.30 6.80 3.37
C GLU A 101 -14.23 7.78 3.90
N ASP A 102 -13.25 7.28 4.67
CA ASP A 102 -12.08 8.07 5.11
C ASP A 102 -10.75 7.54 4.48
N ASP A 103 -9.98 8.39 3.80
CA ASP A 103 -8.71 8.00 3.17
C ASP A 103 -7.52 8.91 3.54
N VAL A 104 -6.46 8.33 4.13
CA VAL A 104 -5.23 9.03 4.57
C VAL A 104 -4.00 8.47 3.86
N MET A 105 -3.70 9.04 2.70
CA MET A 105 -2.56 8.66 1.88
C MET A 105 -1.30 9.49 2.16
N ARG A 106 -0.16 8.81 2.16
CA ARG A 106 1.18 9.41 2.16
C ARG A 106 2.02 8.73 1.09
N THR A 107 2.90 9.47 0.44
CA THR A 107 3.90 8.94 -0.49
C THR A 107 5.19 9.73 -0.36
N ILE A 108 6.30 9.06 -0.60
CA ILE A 108 7.63 9.65 -0.70
C ILE A 108 8.38 8.91 -1.81
N GLY A 109 8.45 9.48 -3.00
CA GLY A 109 9.16 8.89 -4.13
C GLY A 109 9.67 9.89 -5.16
N GLU A 110 10.23 9.40 -6.26
CA GLU A 110 10.59 10.24 -7.40
C GLU A 110 9.33 10.51 -8.24
N ASP A 111 8.57 9.45 -8.55
CA ASP A 111 7.42 9.43 -9.45
C ASP A 111 6.14 8.92 -8.74
N ASP A 112 5.36 9.82 -8.10
CA ASP A 112 4.14 9.42 -7.38
C ASP A 112 2.85 9.68 -8.19
N VAL A 113 1.97 8.68 -8.31
CA VAL A 113 0.63 8.80 -8.91
C VAL A 113 -0.46 8.40 -7.91
N MET A 114 -1.18 9.38 -7.34
CA MET A 114 -2.24 9.13 -6.37
C MET A 114 -3.65 9.41 -6.90
N ARG A 115 -4.59 8.53 -6.55
CA ARG A 115 -6.03 8.73 -6.77
C ARG A 115 -6.84 8.32 -5.54
N THR A 116 -7.65 9.24 -5.03
CA THR A 116 -8.62 9.01 -3.93
C THR A 116 -10.05 9.28 -4.39
N ILE A 117 -11.00 8.56 -3.79
CA ILE A 117 -12.44 8.80 -3.91
C ILE A 117 -13.07 8.42 -2.56
N GLY A 118 -13.38 9.42 -1.72
CA GLY A 118 -14.03 9.23 -0.42
C GLY A 118 -14.79 10.46 0.09
N GLU A 119 -15.31 10.41 1.32
CA GLU A 119 -15.97 11.55 1.96
C GLU A 119 -14.93 12.49 2.60
N ASP A 120 -13.98 11.92 3.34
CA ASP A 120 -12.92 12.62 4.07
C ASP A 120 -11.51 12.17 3.60
N ASP A 121 -10.92 12.93 2.67
CA ASP A 121 -9.65 12.56 2.00
C ASP A 121 -8.47 13.46 2.43
N VAL A 122 -7.39 12.84 2.92
CA VAL A 122 -6.12 13.51 3.25
C VAL A 122 -4.95 12.92 2.46
N MET A 123 -4.33 13.73 1.61
CA MET A 123 -3.16 13.32 0.82
C MET A 123 -1.90 14.13 1.14
N ARG A 124 -0.76 13.43 1.16
CA ARG A 124 0.58 14.04 1.23
C ARG A 124 1.58 13.32 0.33
N THR A 125 2.16 14.02 -0.64
CA THR A 125 3.34 13.52 -1.37
C THR A 125 4.57 14.40 -1.15
N ILE A 126 5.73 13.78 -1.36
CA ILE A 126 7.03 14.41 -1.37
C ILE A 126 7.83 13.74 -2.49
N GLY A 127 7.84 14.34 -3.68
CA GLY A 127 8.57 13.81 -4.84
C GLY A 127 8.91 14.86 -5.90
N GLU A 128 9.53 14.41 -7.00
CA GLU A 128 9.88 15.26 -8.14
C GLU A 128 8.71 15.36 -9.13
N ASP A 129 8.06 14.25 -9.45
CA ASP A 129 7.04 14.14 -10.51
C ASP A 129 5.73 13.53 -9.98
N ASP A 130 5.01 14.31 -9.16
CA ASP A 130 3.77 13.84 -8.51
C ASP A 130 2.49 14.22 -9.26
N VAL A 131 1.54 13.28 -9.35
CA VAL A 131 0.19 13.48 -9.90
C VAL A 131 -0.86 13.08 -8.86
N MET A 132 -1.63 14.05 -8.37
CA MET A 132 -2.72 13.82 -7.41
C MET A 132 -4.11 14.07 -8.00
N ARG A 133 -5.07 13.19 -7.65
CA ARG A 133 -6.51 13.41 -7.87
C ARG A 133 -7.31 12.92 -6.66
N THR A 134 -8.14 13.80 -6.11
CA THR A 134 -9.15 13.49 -5.09
C THR A 134 -10.55 13.84 -5.60
N ILE A 135 -11.56 13.15 -5.10
CA ILE A 135 -12.97 13.40 -5.40
C ILE A 135 -13.75 13.10 -4.11
N GLY A 136 -14.07 14.13 -3.32
CA GLY A 136 -14.79 13.98 -2.04
C GLY A 136 -15.51 15.24 -1.54
N GLU A 137 -16.12 15.16 -0.36
CA GLU A 137 -16.81 16.29 0.29
C GLU A 137 -15.83 17.17 1.07
N ASP A 138 -14.90 16.56 1.79
CA ASP A 138 -13.86 17.23 2.58
C ASP A 138 -12.45 16.75 2.15
N GLU A 139 -11.69 17.66 1.53
CA GLU A 139 -10.40 17.33 0.89
C GLU A 139 -9.24 18.15 1.47
N SER A 140 -8.12 17.50 1.80
CA SER A 140 -6.87 18.15 2.24
C SER A 140 -5.64 17.59 1.51
N MET A 141 -5.03 18.38 0.63
CA MET A 141 -3.80 18.04 -0.11
C MET A 141 -2.59 18.86 0.36
N ASN A 142 -1.46 18.18 0.58
CA ASN A 142 -0.16 18.83 0.82
C ASN A 142 0.91 18.29 -0.14
N TYR A 143 1.50 19.18 -0.94
CA TYR A 143 2.59 18.88 -1.88
C TYR A 143 3.87 19.62 -1.46
N TRP A 144 5.01 18.92 -1.45
CA TRP A 144 6.32 19.49 -1.17
C TRP A 144 7.33 19.10 -2.25
N GLU A 145 7.66 20.03 -3.15
CA GLU A 145 8.84 19.89 -4.02
C GLU A 145 10.11 19.99 -3.18
N SER A 146 10.99 18.99 -3.27
CA SER A 146 12.35 19.10 -2.78
C SER A 146 13.06 20.18 -3.61
N MET A 147 13.20 21.38 -3.05
CA MET A 147 13.84 22.51 -3.73
C MET A 147 15.23 22.11 -4.23
N ARG A 148 15.36 21.85 -5.53
CA ARG A 148 16.65 21.84 -6.21
C ARG A 148 17.19 23.27 -6.07
N THR A 149 18.16 23.47 -5.18
CA THR A 149 18.95 24.69 -5.15
C THR A 149 19.71 24.75 -6.47
N ILE A 150 19.15 25.48 -7.43
CA ILE A 150 19.84 25.81 -8.67
C ILE A 150 20.73 27.00 -8.36
N GLY A 151 22.03 26.77 -8.24
CA GLY A 151 23.07 27.80 -8.18
C GLY A 151 23.42 28.30 -9.57
#